data_AF-W8BK12-F1
#
_entry.id   AF-W8BK12-F1
#
_cell.length_a   1.000
_cell.length_b   1.000
_cell.length_c   1.000
_cell.angle_alpha   90.00
_cell.angle_beta   90.00
_cell.angle_gamma   90.00
#
_symmetry.space_group_name_H-M   'P 1'
#
loop_
_entity.id
_entity.type
_entity.pdbx_description
1 polymer ?
#
loop_
_entity_poly.entity_id
_entity_poly.type
_entity_poly.pdbx_seq_one_letter_code
_entity_poly.pdbx_strand_id
1 'polypeptide(L)'
;MSSSSERYLKKVMRGVEVKHLTLHEAKRTQRHIYGALLSELYFEACTVCAKYFEYLKCEEDALIEDNFITQRMEGNRVELLKLFETCKAAELATKLKACLSRKTAYELLYQALNITRNLHSTYWWLTRSFFEIVIEVTDTFGLNDVLCSEMRAKIYTHYAIFQLNNNFRKIHKSIAYFQKALTLSRAQSWRTGDISNVFDEQNLHEYIGITLASVLSKSAMAFAQNNPKLGIEHADGAIKCLAEVKSRLLM
;
A
#
# COMPACT_ATOMS: atom_id res chain seq x y z
N MET A 1 -2.42 59.83 15.39
CA MET A 1 -1.13 59.45 16.01
C MET A 1 -1.14 57.93 16.18
N SER A 2 -0.37 57.18 15.37
CA SER A 2 -0.29 55.72 15.51
C SER A 2 0.29 55.37 16.89
N SER A 3 -0.30 54.43 17.61
CA SER A 3 0.16 54.08 18.96
C SER A 3 1.60 53.52 18.91
N SER A 4 2.34 53.67 20.01
CA SER A 4 3.68 53.09 20.21
C SER A 4 3.72 51.60 19.83
N SER A 5 2.66 50.88 20.16
CA SER A 5 2.46 49.45 19.86
C SER A 5 2.34 49.15 18.36
N GLU A 6 1.70 50.02 17.58
CA GLU A 6 1.59 49.88 16.12
C GLU A 6 2.94 50.05 15.41
N ARG A 7 3.76 51.00 15.88
CA ARG A 7 5.13 51.18 15.36
C ARG A 7 6.04 50.02 15.73
N TYR A 8 5.88 49.48 16.94
CA TYR A 8 6.61 48.30 17.38
C TYR A 8 6.27 47.07 16.53
N LEU A 9 4.99 46.76 16.33
CA LEU A 9 4.56 45.63 15.49
C LEU A 9 5.01 45.78 14.03
N LYS A 10 4.91 46.98 13.44
CA LYS A 10 5.44 47.24 12.09
C LYS A 10 6.96 47.07 12.00
N LYS A 11 7.71 47.35 13.07
CA LYS A 11 9.16 47.16 13.12
C LYS A 11 9.53 45.68 13.29
N VAL A 12 8.79 44.93 14.10
CA VAL A 12 9.00 43.49 14.36
C VAL A 12 8.57 42.63 13.17
N MET A 13 7.51 43.01 12.46
CA MET A 13 6.98 42.28 11.30
C MET A 13 7.62 42.69 9.96
N ARG A 14 8.51 43.69 9.94
CA ARG A 14 9.25 44.05 8.73
C ARG A 14 10.20 42.92 8.35
N GLY A 15 9.94 42.27 7.22
CA GLY A 15 10.75 41.16 6.71
C GLY A 15 10.34 39.78 7.24
N VAL A 16 9.26 39.69 8.02
CA VAL A 16 8.66 38.40 8.36
C VAL A 16 7.77 37.99 7.19
N GLU A 17 8.23 37.05 6.36
CA GLU A 17 7.35 36.37 5.41
C GLU A 17 6.29 35.59 6.19
N VAL A 18 5.09 36.18 6.29
CA VAL A 18 3.93 35.45 6.79
C VAL A 18 3.53 34.48 5.69
N LYS A 19 3.91 33.21 5.85
CA LYS A 19 3.44 32.14 4.98
C LYS A 19 1.91 32.10 5.08
N HIS A 20 1.22 32.42 3.99
CA HIS A 20 -0.23 32.31 3.91
C HIS A 20 -0.61 30.83 3.92
N LEU A 21 -0.89 30.30 5.10
CA LEU A 21 -1.37 28.94 5.30
C LEU A 21 -2.90 28.94 5.34
N THR A 22 -3.51 27.96 4.71
CA THR A 22 -4.92 27.62 4.94
C THR A 22 -5.14 27.18 6.39
N LEU A 23 -6.39 27.24 6.87
CA LEU A 23 -6.73 26.79 8.24
C LEU A 23 -6.29 25.33 8.50
N HIS A 24 -6.37 24.47 7.49
CA HIS A 24 -5.91 23.09 7.56
C HIS A 24 -4.39 23.00 7.70
N GLU A 25 -3.64 23.72 6.87
CA GLU A 25 -2.18 23.76 6.94
C GLU A 25 -1.69 24.33 8.28
N ALA A 26 -2.37 25.35 8.82
CA ALA A 26 -2.07 25.93 10.12
C ALA A 26 -2.34 24.95 11.29
N LYS A 27 -3.40 24.13 11.21
CA LYS A 27 -3.67 23.07 12.20
C LYS A 27 -2.62 21.96 12.13
N ARG A 28 -2.16 21.62 10.92
CA ARG A 28 -1.14 20.58 10.68
C ARG A 28 0.27 20.98 11.14
N THR A 29 0.53 22.27 11.35
CA THR A 29 1.80 22.76 11.93
C THR A 29 1.96 22.50 13.43
N GLN A 30 0.89 22.15 14.16
CA GLN A 30 0.96 21.88 15.61
C GLN A 30 1.74 20.60 15.94
N ARG A 31 2.14 20.45 17.21
CA ARG A 31 2.93 19.31 17.75
C ARG A 31 2.22 17.94 17.67
N HIS A 32 0.95 17.90 17.26
CA HIS A 32 0.13 16.69 17.27
C HIS A 32 -0.51 16.47 15.90
N ILE A 33 0.34 16.22 14.88
CA ILE A 33 -0.12 16.13 13.48
C ILE A 33 -1.22 15.07 13.31
N TYR A 34 -1.08 13.89 13.92
CA TYR A 34 -2.10 12.83 13.83
C TYR A 34 -3.47 13.27 14.36
N GLY A 35 -3.53 14.05 15.44
CA GLY A 35 -4.79 14.55 15.98
C GLY A 35 -5.49 15.52 15.01
N ALA A 36 -4.71 16.41 14.38
CA ALA A 36 -5.23 17.31 13.35
C ALA A 36 -5.75 16.52 12.13
N LEU A 37 -4.98 15.54 11.65
CA LEU A 37 -5.34 14.70 10.50
C LEU A 37 -6.60 13.88 10.75
N LEU A 38 -6.73 13.24 11.92
CA LEU A 38 -7.94 12.50 12.29
C LEU A 38 -9.18 13.41 12.36
N SER A 39 -9.04 14.59 12.96
CA SER A 39 -10.15 15.55 13.04
C SER A 39 -10.66 15.98 11.65
N GLU A 40 -9.75 16.09 10.69
CA GLU A 40 -10.09 16.43 9.31
C GLU A 40 -10.81 15.29 8.60
N LEU A 41 -10.35 14.04 8.76
CA LEU A 41 -11.02 12.88 8.19
C LEU A 41 -12.44 12.74 8.72
N TYR A 42 -12.65 12.91 10.03
CA TYR A 42 -13.99 12.88 10.61
C TYR A 42 -14.89 14.00 10.09
N PHE A 43 -14.35 15.21 9.94
CA PHE A 43 -15.10 16.35 9.39
C PHE A 43 -15.56 16.10 7.94
N GLU A 44 -14.74 15.44 7.13
CA GLU A 44 -15.08 15.09 5.74
C GLU A 44 -15.79 13.72 5.61
N ALA A 45 -16.23 13.16 6.74
CA ALA A 45 -16.88 11.86 6.86
C ALA A 45 -16.05 10.69 6.28
N CYS A 46 -14.73 10.81 6.20
CA CYS A 46 -13.79 9.76 5.78
C CYS A 46 -13.47 8.80 6.94
N THR A 47 -14.51 8.09 7.39
CA THR A 47 -14.47 7.27 8.60
C THR A 47 -13.62 6.02 8.48
N VAL A 48 -13.49 5.44 7.29
CA VAL A 48 -12.68 4.22 7.09
C VAL A 48 -11.20 4.57 7.20
N CYS A 49 -10.78 5.63 6.50
CA CYS A 49 -9.43 6.18 6.58
C CYS A 49 -9.11 6.63 8.01
N ALA A 50 -10.04 7.28 8.70
CA ALA A 50 -9.83 7.72 10.09
C ALA A 50 -9.51 6.54 11.02
N LYS A 51 -10.29 5.46 10.95
CA LYS A 51 -10.05 4.25 11.77
C LYS A 51 -8.69 3.62 11.49
N TYR A 52 -8.29 3.54 10.23
CA TYR A 52 -6.97 2.97 9.89
C TYR A 52 -5.81 3.87 10.29
N PHE A 53 -5.94 5.20 10.18
CA PHE A 53 -4.93 6.13 10.70
C PHE A 53 -4.84 6.09 12.23
N GLU A 54 -5.96 5.92 12.93
CA GLU A 54 -5.99 5.72 14.37
C GLU A 54 -5.29 4.41 14.76
N TYR A 55 -5.59 3.32 14.07
CA TYR A 55 -4.88 2.04 14.22
C TYR A 55 -3.37 2.19 14.00
N LEU A 56 -2.94 2.83 12.90
CA LEU A 56 -1.52 3.02 12.60
C LEU A 56 -0.81 3.85 13.67
N LYS A 57 -1.48 4.87 14.22
CA LYS A 57 -0.95 5.67 15.33
C LYS A 57 -0.78 4.82 16.59
N CYS A 58 -1.81 4.04 16.96
CA CYS A 58 -1.72 3.15 18.13
C CYS A 58 -0.62 2.10 17.97
N GLU A 59 -0.43 1.56 16.76
CA GLU A 59 0.66 0.62 16.48
C GLU A 59 2.03 1.30 16.59
N GLU A 60 2.18 2.53 16.06
CA GLU A 60 3.42 3.30 16.21
C GLU A 60 3.74 3.58 17.68
N ASP A 61 2.73 3.98 18.47
CA ASP A 61 2.87 4.26 19.90
C ASP A 61 3.35 3.01 20.66
N ALA A 62 2.72 1.86 20.42
CA ALA A 62 3.13 0.59 21.03
C ALA A 62 4.56 0.19 20.65
N LEU A 63 4.95 0.34 19.38
CA LEU A 63 6.30 0.01 18.92
C LEU A 63 7.38 0.93 19.51
N ILE A 64 7.04 2.20 19.81
CA ILE A 64 7.91 3.14 20.51
C ILE A 64 8.03 2.74 21.99
N GLU A 65 6.91 2.43 22.65
CA GLU A 65 6.89 2.01 24.06
C GLU A 65 7.72 0.75 24.28
N ASP A 66 7.62 -0.22 23.36
CA ASP A 66 8.38 -1.46 23.38
C ASP A 66 9.83 -1.32 22.87
N ASN A 67 10.27 -0.12 22.48
CA ASN A 67 11.58 0.18 21.89
C ASN A 67 11.91 -0.61 20.60
N PHE A 68 10.91 -1.07 19.85
CA PHE A 68 11.11 -1.69 18.53
C PHE A 68 11.49 -0.67 17.45
N ILE A 69 11.07 0.59 17.61
CA ILE A 69 11.42 1.69 16.73
C ILE A 69 11.84 2.91 17.55
N THR A 70 12.62 3.80 16.94
CA THR A 70 13.07 5.06 17.57
C THR A 70 12.56 6.29 16.84
N GLN A 71 12.10 6.14 15.60
CA GLN A 71 11.66 7.23 14.75
C GLN A 71 10.16 7.12 14.49
N ARG A 72 9.46 8.24 14.73
CA ARG A 72 8.04 8.39 14.40
C ARG A 72 7.89 8.92 12.98
N MET A 73 6.84 8.48 12.30
CA MET A 73 6.48 8.96 10.97
C MET A 73 6.12 10.46 10.98
N GLU A 74 5.71 11.02 12.12
CA GLU A 74 5.59 12.47 12.29
C GLU A 74 6.92 13.22 11.99
N GLY A 75 8.07 12.57 12.19
CA GLY A 75 9.37 13.14 11.82
C GLY A 75 9.52 13.34 10.30
N ASN A 76 8.82 12.56 9.48
CA ASN A 76 8.78 12.69 8.02
C ASN A 76 7.42 13.25 7.55
N ARG A 77 7.16 14.52 7.91
CA ARG A 77 5.88 15.20 7.65
C ARG A 77 5.46 15.19 6.18
N VAL A 78 6.40 15.33 5.24
CA VAL A 78 6.09 15.43 3.81
C VAL A 78 5.44 14.15 3.31
N GLU A 79 6.06 13.00 3.59
CA GLU A 79 5.56 11.71 3.13
C GLU A 79 4.31 11.27 3.93
N LEU A 80 4.21 11.64 5.21
CA LEU A 80 3.01 11.41 6.02
C LEU A 80 1.80 12.13 5.43
N LEU A 81 1.94 13.41 5.09
CA LEU A 81 0.87 14.21 4.49
C LEU A 81 0.52 13.69 3.10
N LYS A 82 1.51 13.30 2.30
CA LYS A 82 1.26 12.71 0.97
C LYS A 82 0.46 11.42 1.08
N LEU A 83 0.84 10.53 2.01
CA LEU A 83 0.10 9.29 2.29
C LEU A 83 -1.33 9.60 2.74
N PHE A 84 -1.49 10.53 3.68
CA PHE A 84 -2.78 10.98 4.19
C PHE A 84 -3.72 11.48 3.09
N GLU A 85 -3.27 12.43 2.27
CA GLU A 85 -4.10 13.01 1.20
C GLU A 85 -4.48 11.93 0.17
N THR A 86 -3.56 11.02 -0.15
CA THR A 86 -3.81 9.93 -1.10
C THR A 86 -4.89 8.97 -0.57
N CYS A 87 -4.80 8.55 0.69
CA CYS A 87 -5.80 7.67 1.32
C CYS A 87 -7.16 8.35 1.48
N LYS A 88 -7.16 9.63 1.87
CA LYS A 88 -8.35 10.46 1.96
C LYS A 88 -9.05 10.59 0.62
N ALA A 89 -8.30 10.92 -0.44
CA ALA A 89 -8.82 10.99 -1.80
C ALA A 89 -9.39 9.64 -2.27
N ALA A 90 -8.77 8.52 -1.89
CA ALA A 90 -9.26 7.19 -2.22
C ALA A 90 -10.65 6.94 -1.62
N GLU A 91 -10.85 7.23 -0.33
CA GLU A 91 -12.16 7.09 0.31
C GLU A 91 -13.19 8.05 -0.28
N LEU A 92 -12.84 9.31 -0.52
CA LEU A 92 -13.72 10.27 -1.16
C LEU A 92 -14.15 9.82 -2.56
N ALA A 93 -13.23 9.24 -3.34
CA ALA A 93 -13.53 8.69 -4.66
C ALA A 93 -14.62 7.61 -4.57
N THR A 94 -14.63 6.75 -3.55
CA THR A 94 -15.67 5.72 -3.37
C THR A 94 -17.07 6.28 -3.11
N LYS A 95 -17.15 7.51 -2.59
CA LYS A 95 -18.43 8.20 -2.32
C LYS A 95 -19.04 8.82 -3.57
N LEU A 96 -18.25 8.98 -4.64
CA LEU A 96 -18.73 9.50 -5.91
C LEU A 96 -19.58 8.43 -6.61
N LYS A 97 -20.79 8.80 -7.07
CA LYS A 97 -21.70 7.91 -7.81
C LYS A 97 -21.28 7.67 -9.28
N ALA A 98 -20.02 7.95 -9.61
CA ALA A 98 -19.50 7.84 -10.97
C ALA A 98 -19.08 6.40 -11.30
N CYS A 99 -19.20 6.01 -12.58
CA CYS A 99 -18.82 4.68 -13.08
C CYS A 99 -17.34 4.32 -12.79
N LEU A 100 -16.44 5.31 -12.76
CA LEU A 100 -15.00 5.12 -12.54
C LEU A 100 -14.54 5.29 -11.09
N SER A 101 -15.45 5.61 -10.17
CA SER A 101 -15.15 5.90 -8.76
C SER A 101 -14.28 4.84 -8.08
N ARG A 102 -14.61 3.56 -8.28
CA ARG A 102 -13.91 2.43 -7.67
C ARG A 102 -12.52 2.22 -8.26
N LYS A 103 -12.39 2.33 -9.59
CA LYS A 103 -11.11 2.24 -10.27
C LYS A 103 -10.15 3.31 -9.73
N THR A 104 -10.62 4.56 -9.64
CA THR A 104 -9.85 5.67 -9.08
C THR A 104 -9.46 5.42 -7.62
N ALA A 105 -10.36 4.87 -6.80
CA ALA A 105 -10.04 4.51 -5.43
C ALA A 105 -8.91 3.47 -5.36
N TYR A 106 -8.93 2.45 -6.21
CA TYR A 106 -7.87 1.43 -6.29
C TYR A 106 -6.54 1.99 -6.80
N GLU A 107 -6.55 2.88 -7.78
CA GLU A 107 -5.35 3.58 -8.26
C GLU A 107 -4.72 4.41 -7.14
N LEU A 108 -5.53 5.12 -6.35
CA LEU A 108 -5.07 5.90 -5.20
C LEU A 108 -4.54 5.00 -4.07
N LEU A 109 -5.20 3.89 -3.77
CA LEU A 109 -4.69 2.90 -2.81
C LEU A 109 -3.36 2.31 -3.26
N TYR A 110 -3.19 2.03 -4.55
CA TYR A 110 -1.93 1.57 -5.12
C TYR A 110 -0.81 2.61 -4.99
N GLN A 111 -1.12 3.88 -5.26
CA GLN A 111 -0.18 4.99 -5.05
C GLN A 111 0.21 5.13 -3.56
N ALA A 112 -0.75 5.05 -2.66
CA ALA A 112 -0.52 5.09 -1.22
C ALA A 112 0.39 3.93 -0.76
N LEU A 113 0.16 2.74 -1.31
CA LEU A 113 1.00 1.58 -1.06
C LEU A 113 2.44 1.84 -1.51
N ASN A 114 2.64 2.41 -2.69
CA ASN A 114 3.96 2.75 -3.22
C ASN A 114 4.71 3.78 -2.37
N ILE A 115 4.00 4.75 -1.78
CA ILE A 115 4.60 5.67 -0.79
C ILE A 115 5.17 4.89 0.39
N THR A 116 4.38 3.98 0.99
CA THR A 116 4.85 3.20 2.15
C THR A 116 5.97 2.20 1.80
N ARG A 117 5.99 1.67 0.57
CA ARG A 117 7.08 0.81 0.09
C ARG A 117 8.40 1.57 -0.04
N ASN A 118 8.38 2.81 -0.53
CA ASN A 118 9.58 3.64 -0.66
C ASN A 118 10.17 4.03 0.71
N LEU A 119 9.36 3.96 1.77
CA LEU A 119 9.75 4.24 3.15
C LEU A 119 10.22 3.00 3.92
N HIS A 120 10.21 1.82 3.30
CA HIS A 120 10.36 0.54 3.99
C HIS A 120 11.66 0.41 4.80
N SER A 121 12.77 0.96 4.31
CA SER A 121 14.06 0.90 5.01
C SER A 121 14.05 1.59 6.38
N THR A 122 13.28 2.67 6.52
CA THR A 122 13.20 3.46 7.75
C THR A 122 11.94 3.12 8.55
N TYR A 123 10.81 2.88 7.88
CA TYR A 123 9.49 2.67 8.47
C TYR A 123 8.92 1.32 8.06
N TRP A 124 9.70 0.25 8.24
CA TRP A 124 9.30 -1.12 7.84
C TRP A 124 7.95 -1.54 8.44
N TRP A 125 7.67 -1.12 9.67
CA TRP A 125 6.43 -1.40 10.39
C TRP A 125 5.23 -0.79 9.66
N LEU A 126 5.37 0.45 9.15
CA LEU A 126 4.34 1.14 8.40
C LEU A 126 4.04 0.40 7.10
N THR A 127 5.06 0.00 6.34
CA THR A 127 4.87 -0.78 5.12
C THR A 127 4.13 -2.09 5.42
N ARG A 128 4.51 -2.80 6.49
CA ARG A 128 3.85 -4.05 6.91
C ARG A 128 2.36 -3.83 7.18
N SER A 129 2.05 -2.87 8.05
CA SER A 129 0.68 -2.62 8.50
C SER A 129 -0.19 -2.06 7.39
N PHE A 130 0.38 -1.20 6.56
CA PHE A 130 -0.31 -0.65 5.40
C PHE A 130 -0.64 -1.73 4.36
N PHE A 131 0.25 -2.70 4.15
CA PHE A 131 -0.05 -3.86 3.32
C PHE A 131 -1.25 -4.66 3.84
N GLU A 132 -1.31 -4.95 5.14
CA GLU A 132 -2.47 -5.67 5.73
C GLU A 132 -3.76 -4.86 5.57
N ILE A 133 -3.72 -3.53 5.79
CA ILE A 133 -4.87 -2.63 5.60
C ILE A 133 -5.35 -2.65 4.14
N VAL A 134 -4.44 -2.45 3.19
CA VAL A 134 -4.78 -2.40 1.76
C VAL A 134 -5.34 -3.74 1.29
N ILE A 135 -4.82 -4.86 1.80
CA ILE A 135 -5.35 -6.19 1.48
C ILE A 135 -6.74 -6.39 2.05
N GLU A 136 -7.00 -6.01 3.31
CA GLU A 136 -8.33 -6.06 3.91
C GLU A 136 -9.35 -5.26 3.09
N VAL A 137 -8.99 -4.04 2.67
CA VAL A 137 -9.83 -3.21 1.80
C VAL A 137 -10.03 -3.88 0.44
N THR A 138 -8.97 -4.45 -0.14
CA THR A 138 -9.01 -5.08 -1.47
C THR A 138 -9.85 -6.37 -1.49
N ASP A 139 -9.85 -7.12 -0.39
CA ASP A 139 -10.61 -8.35 -0.22
C ASP A 139 -12.09 -8.09 0.12
N THR A 140 -12.44 -6.88 0.58
CA THR A 140 -13.83 -6.53 0.95
C THR A 140 -14.53 -5.65 -0.09
N PHE A 141 -13.78 -4.80 -0.79
CA PHE A 141 -14.33 -3.78 -1.69
C PHE A 141 -14.24 -4.17 -3.17
N GLY A 142 -15.32 -4.06 -3.94
CA GLY A 142 -15.26 -4.15 -5.41
C GLY A 142 -14.85 -5.51 -5.97
N LEU A 143 -15.13 -6.61 -5.26
CA LEU A 143 -14.73 -7.98 -5.64
C LEU A 143 -15.16 -8.39 -7.07
N ASN A 144 -16.24 -7.82 -7.59
CA ASN A 144 -16.81 -8.13 -8.90
C ASN A 144 -16.57 -7.05 -9.97
N ASP A 145 -15.78 -6.01 -9.65
CA ASP A 145 -15.55 -4.89 -10.57
C ASP A 145 -14.37 -5.18 -11.50
N VAL A 146 -14.67 -5.51 -12.76
CA VAL A 146 -13.66 -5.84 -13.77
C VAL A 146 -12.67 -4.69 -13.97
N LEU A 147 -13.13 -3.43 -13.87
CA LEU A 147 -12.29 -2.25 -14.07
C LEU A 147 -11.20 -2.11 -12.99
N CYS A 148 -11.39 -2.75 -11.85
CA CYS A 148 -10.45 -2.73 -10.73
C CYS A 148 -9.47 -3.91 -10.75
N SER A 149 -9.68 -4.90 -11.63
CA SER A 149 -8.97 -6.18 -11.57
C SER A 149 -7.46 -6.05 -11.79
N GLU A 150 -7.02 -5.11 -12.62
CA GLU A 150 -5.58 -4.84 -12.83
C GLU A 150 -4.92 -4.38 -11.52
N MET A 151 -5.47 -3.34 -10.89
CA MET A 151 -4.90 -2.79 -9.66
C MET A 151 -4.93 -3.81 -8.52
N ARG A 152 -6.02 -4.58 -8.41
CA ARG A 152 -6.12 -5.68 -7.44
C ARG A 152 -5.05 -6.74 -7.67
N ALA A 153 -4.83 -7.16 -8.92
CA ALA A 153 -3.78 -8.11 -9.26
C ALA A 153 -2.39 -7.56 -8.88
N LYS A 154 -2.12 -6.28 -9.14
CA LYS A 154 -0.85 -5.63 -8.77
C LYS A 154 -0.66 -5.56 -7.25
N ILE A 155 -1.70 -5.17 -6.49
CA ILE A 155 -1.69 -5.14 -5.03
C ILE A 155 -1.39 -6.53 -4.45
N TYR A 156 -2.13 -7.55 -4.89
CA TYR A 156 -1.92 -8.93 -4.44
C TYR A 156 -0.51 -9.43 -4.76
N THR A 157 0.03 -9.07 -5.93
CA THR A 157 1.38 -9.45 -6.34
C THR A 157 2.43 -8.83 -5.42
N HIS A 158 2.36 -7.53 -5.17
CA HIS A 158 3.27 -6.86 -4.23
C HIS A 158 3.18 -7.43 -2.82
N TYR A 159 1.97 -7.70 -2.35
CA TYR A 159 1.77 -8.27 -1.03
C TYR A 159 2.34 -9.69 -0.92
N ALA A 160 2.14 -10.52 -1.95
CA ALA A 160 2.69 -11.87 -1.98
C ALA A 160 4.23 -11.88 -1.97
N ILE A 161 4.86 -10.95 -2.71
CA ILE A 161 6.32 -10.74 -2.69
C ILE A 161 6.78 -10.26 -1.31
N PHE A 162 6.07 -9.29 -0.72
CA PHE A 162 6.37 -8.77 0.61
C PHE A 162 6.36 -9.89 1.68
N GLN A 163 5.37 -10.79 1.64
CA GLN A 163 5.31 -11.92 2.59
C GLN A 163 6.47 -12.90 2.41
N LEU A 164 6.91 -13.16 1.18
CA LEU A 164 8.06 -14.04 0.93
C LEU A 164 9.35 -13.48 1.47
N ASN A 165 9.60 -12.19 1.23
CA ASN A 165 10.85 -11.54 1.63
C ASN A 165 10.98 -11.42 3.15
N ASN A 166 9.86 -11.24 3.87
CA ASN A 166 9.89 -11.00 5.30
C ASN A 166 9.72 -12.27 6.15
N ASN A 167 9.02 -13.30 5.66
CA ASN A 167 8.81 -14.52 6.45
C ASN A 167 8.46 -15.74 5.58
N PHE A 168 9.45 -16.57 5.26
CA PHE A 168 9.23 -17.82 4.50
C PHE A 168 8.23 -18.77 5.19
N ARG A 169 8.04 -18.69 6.51
CA ARG A 169 7.01 -19.50 7.21
C ARG A 169 5.58 -19.11 6.80
N LYS A 170 5.39 -17.93 6.19
CA LYS A 170 4.12 -17.46 5.62
C LYS A 170 3.98 -17.76 4.12
N ILE A 171 4.72 -18.75 3.61
CA ILE A 171 4.67 -19.14 2.19
C ILE A 171 3.25 -19.45 1.71
N HIS A 172 2.40 -20.06 2.56
CA HIS A 172 1.00 -20.32 2.23
C HIS A 172 0.20 -19.04 1.94
N LYS A 173 0.40 -17.97 2.74
CA LYS A 173 -0.26 -16.68 2.52
C LYS A 173 0.21 -16.09 1.19
N SER A 174 1.51 -16.12 0.93
CA SER A 174 2.07 -15.66 -0.35
C SER A 174 1.50 -16.43 -1.56
N ILE A 175 1.49 -17.77 -1.51
CA ILE A 175 0.92 -18.61 -2.57
C ILE A 175 -0.54 -18.24 -2.84
N ALA A 176 -1.35 -18.07 -1.79
CA ALA A 176 -2.77 -17.73 -1.92
C ALA A 176 -2.98 -16.38 -2.64
N TYR A 177 -2.19 -15.35 -2.31
CA TYR A 177 -2.31 -14.05 -2.97
C TYR A 177 -1.74 -14.05 -4.40
N PHE A 178 -0.68 -14.82 -4.68
CA PHE A 178 -0.27 -15.05 -6.06
C PHE A 178 -1.34 -15.76 -6.88
N GLN A 179 -2.06 -16.74 -6.32
CA GLN A 179 -3.16 -17.41 -7.02
C GLN A 179 -4.33 -16.46 -7.31
N LYS A 180 -4.69 -15.58 -6.36
CA LYS A 180 -5.66 -14.51 -6.59
C LYS A 180 -5.22 -13.60 -7.75
N ALA A 181 -3.95 -13.16 -7.74
CA ALA A 181 -3.39 -12.31 -8.78
C ALA A 181 -3.33 -13.00 -10.16
N LEU A 182 -2.94 -14.28 -10.18
CA LEU A 182 -2.87 -15.09 -11.40
C LEU A 182 -4.26 -15.21 -12.03
N THR A 183 -5.28 -15.51 -11.21
CA THR A 183 -6.67 -15.63 -11.67
C THR A 183 -7.18 -14.35 -12.30
N LEU A 184 -6.89 -13.19 -11.69
CA LEU A 184 -7.31 -11.89 -12.23
C LEU A 184 -6.58 -11.50 -13.52
N SER A 185 -5.31 -11.89 -13.66
CA SER A 185 -4.47 -11.53 -14.82
C SER A 185 -4.63 -12.47 -16.03
N ARG A 186 -5.35 -13.58 -15.89
CA ARG A 186 -5.61 -14.53 -16.99
C ARG A 186 -6.18 -13.85 -18.22
N ALA A 187 -5.59 -14.16 -19.37
CA ALA A 187 -5.95 -13.58 -20.67
C ALA A 187 -5.83 -12.04 -20.77
N GLN A 188 -5.23 -11.36 -19.78
CA GLN A 188 -5.02 -9.90 -19.81
C GLN A 188 -3.62 -9.54 -20.32
N SER A 189 -3.49 -8.38 -20.95
CA SER A 189 -2.22 -7.85 -21.48
C SER A 189 -1.62 -6.77 -20.58
N TRP A 190 -1.93 -6.81 -19.28
CA TRP A 190 -1.45 -5.83 -18.31
C TRP A 190 0.06 -5.95 -18.11
N ARG A 191 0.73 -4.82 -17.89
CA ARG A 191 2.17 -4.76 -17.66
C ARG A 191 2.51 -4.82 -16.18
N THR A 192 3.68 -5.38 -15.86
CA THR A 192 4.21 -5.42 -14.49
C THR A 192 4.40 -4.03 -13.87
N GLY A 193 4.81 -3.04 -14.67
CA GLY A 193 5.14 -1.71 -14.15
C GLY A 193 6.24 -1.78 -13.08
N ASP A 194 6.01 -1.16 -11.92
CA ASP A 194 6.94 -1.07 -10.78
C ASP A 194 7.05 -2.34 -9.92
N ILE A 195 6.46 -3.46 -10.37
CA ILE A 195 6.56 -4.77 -9.70
C ILE A 195 7.90 -5.45 -10.02
N SER A 196 8.39 -5.32 -11.24
CA SER A 196 9.61 -5.96 -11.70
C SER A 196 10.72 -4.94 -11.85
N ASN A 197 11.92 -5.28 -11.38
CA ASN A 197 13.15 -4.51 -11.63
C ASN A 197 13.77 -4.83 -13.00
N VAL A 198 13.19 -5.77 -13.75
CA VAL A 198 13.64 -6.10 -15.11
C VAL A 198 13.14 -5.02 -16.05
N PHE A 199 14.06 -4.42 -16.82
CA PHE A 199 13.80 -3.30 -17.73
C PHE A 199 12.82 -3.62 -18.87
N ASP A 200 12.55 -4.91 -19.14
CA ASP A 200 11.47 -5.30 -20.04
C ASP A 200 10.14 -5.32 -19.28
N GLU A 201 9.20 -4.50 -19.74
CA GLU A 201 7.80 -4.49 -19.30
C GLU A 201 7.14 -5.85 -19.60
N GLN A 202 7.39 -6.84 -18.73
CA GLN A 202 6.80 -8.15 -18.84
C GLN A 202 5.28 -8.09 -18.68
N ASN A 203 4.59 -9.01 -19.32
CA ASN A 203 3.18 -9.22 -19.07
C ASN A 203 3.00 -9.68 -17.60
N LEU A 204 2.08 -9.03 -16.88
CA LEU A 204 1.83 -9.26 -15.47
C LEU A 204 1.42 -10.72 -15.20
N HIS A 205 0.63 -11.32 -16.09
CA HIS A 205 0.23 -12.73 -15.96
C HIS A 205 1.43 -13.67 -16.03
N GLU A 206 2.33 -13.43 -16.98
CA GLU A 206 3.54 -14.24 -17.15
C GLU A 206 4.48 -14.09 -15.96
N TYR A 207 4.71 -12.85 -15.52
CA TYR A 207 5.51 -12.54 -14.35
C TYR A 207 4.97 -13.25 -13.10
N ILE A 208 3.66 -13.15 -12.84
CA ILE A 208 3.02 -13.80 -11.69
C ILE A 208 3.19 -15.32 -11.79
N GLY A 209 2.90 -15.92 -12.95
CA GLY A 209 2.95 -17.36 -13.12
C GLY A 209 4.38 -17.94 -12.99
N ILE A 210 5.38 -17.27 -13.57
CA ILE A 210 6.80 -17.66 -13.40
C ILE A 210 7.24 -17.53 -11.95
N THR A 211 6.87 -16.43 -11.29
CA THR A 211 7.23 -16.18 -9.89
C THR A 211 6.57 -17.20 -8.96
N LEU A 212 5.28 -17.46 -9.14
CA LEU A 212 4.54 -18.48 -8.39
C LEU A 212 5.13 -19.88 -8.61
N ALA A 213 5.48 -20.25 -9.84
CA ALA A 213 6.11 -21.53 -10.14
C ALA A 213 7.47 -21.70 -9.44
N SER A 214 8.26 -20.61 -9.35
CA SER A 214 9.52 -20.61 -8.61
C SER A 214 9.29 -20.82 -7.11
N VAL A 215 8.31 -20.13 -6.53
CA VAL A 215 7.93 -20.25 -5.12
C VAL A 215 7.44 -21.65 -4.79
N LEU A 216 6.55 -22.20 -5.60
CA LEU A 216 6.03 -23.56 -5.46
C LEU A 216 7.15 -24.61 -5.59
N SER A 217 8.06 -24.46 -6.55
CA SER A 217 9.23 -25.34 -6.70
C SER A 217 10.13 -25.34 -5.46
N LYS A 218 10.45 -24.15 -4.92
CA LYS A 218 11.23 -24.02 -3.68
C LYS A 218 10.51 -24.65 -2.49
N SER A 219 9.21 -24.43 -2.39
CA SER A 219 8.36 -25.04 -1.36
C SER A 219 8.32 -26.56 -1.48
N ALA A 220 8.21 -27.10 -2.68
CA ALA A 220 8.22 -28.53 -2.95
C ALA A 220 9.51 -29.20 -2.45
N MET A 221 10.67 -28.60 -2.74
CA MET A 221 11.96 -29.09 -2.25
C MET A 221 12.04 -29.08 -0.72
N ALA A 222 11.51 -28.04 -0.06
CA ALA A 222 11.50 -27.95 1.40
C ALA A 222 10.61 -29.04 2.07
N PHE A 223 9.53 -29.44 1.42
CA PHE A 223 8.60 -30.45 1.94
C PHE A 223 8.92 -31.88 1.49
N ALA A 224 9.80 -32.08 0.50
CA ALA A 224 10.07 -33.40 -0.09
C ALA A 224 10.42 -34.48 0.95
N GLN A 225 11.14 -34.12 2.02
CA GLN A 225 11.55 -35.05 3.07
C GLN A 225 10.54 -35.17 4.23
N ASN A 226 9.90 -34.06 4.61
CA ASN A 226 9.07 -33.98 5.82
C ASN A 226 7.57 -34.15 5.56
N ASN A 227 7.10 -33.84 4.35
CA ASN A 227 5.72 -33.98 3.91
C ASN A 227 5.67 -34.18 2.38
N PRO A 228 6.00 -35.40 1.89
CA PRO A 228 6.17 -35.66 0.46
C PRO A 228 4.89 -35.42 -0.34
N LYS A 229 3.71 -35.63 0.25
CA LYS A 229 2.43 -35.36 -0.41
C LYS A 229 2.30 -33.88 -0.77
N LEU A 230 2.53 -32.99 0.21
CA LEU A 230 2.51 -31.55 -0.01
C LEU A 230 3.63 -31.11 -0.98
N GLY A 231 4.79 -31.76 -0.91
CA GLY A 231 5.88 -31.56 -1.86
C GLY A 231 5.47 -31.85 -3.31
N ILE A 232 4.80 -32.98 -3.56
CA ILE A 232 4.28 -33.35 -4.89
C ILE A 232 3.20 -32.37 -5.34
N GLU A 233 2.27 -31.97 -4.47
CA GLU A 233 1.22 -31.00 -4.78
C GLU A 233 1.82 -29.64 -5.23
N HIS A 234 2.85 -29.17 -4.54
CA HIS A 234 3.54 -27.93 -4.93
C HIS A 234 4.33 -28.08 -6.23
N ALA A 235 4.98 -29.22 -6.47
CA ALA A 235 5.69 -29.48 -7.72
C ALA A 235 4.73 -29.51 -8.94
N ASP A 236 3.60 -30.22 -8.81
CA ASP A 236 2.55 -30.25 -9.82
C ASP A 236 1.95 -28.85 -10.06
N GLY A 237 1.70 -28.09 -9.00
CA GLY A 237 1.27 -26.70 -9.10
C GLY A 237 2.25 -25.81 -9.86
N ALA A 238 3.56 -25.98 -9.65
CA ALA A 238 4.59 -25.24 -10.38
C ALA A 238 4.58 -25.57 -11.89
N ILE A 239 4.45 -26.86 -12.24
CA ILE A 239 4.37 -27.32 -13.63
C ILE A 239 3.13 -26.71 -14.31
N LYS A 240 1.97 -26.76 -13.65
CA LYS A 240 0.72 -26.17 -14.16
C LYS A 240 0.84 -24.67 -14.42
N CYS A 241 1.46 -23.92 -13.50
CA CYS A 241 1.69 -22.48 -13.70
C CYS A 241 2.56 -22.19 -14.93
N LEU A 242 3.65 -22.95 -15.11
CA LEU A 242 4.53 -22.79 -16.28
C LEU A 242 3.84 -23.18 -17.59
N ALA A 243 3.03 -24.23 -17.58
CA ALA A 243 2.26 -24.65 -18.75
C ALA A 243 1.21 -23.60 -19.16
N GLU A 244 0.49 -23.04 -18.18
CA GLU A 244 -0.50 -21.96 -18.39
C GLU A 244 0.17 -20.75 -19.07
N VAL A 245 1.30 -20.28 -18.53
CA VAL A 245 2.01 -19.11 -19.07
C VAL A 245 2.63 -19.39 -20.44
N LYS A 246 3.26 -20.56 -20.66
CA LYS A 246 3.91 -20.89 -21.94
C LYS A 246 2.92 -21.08 -23.09
N SER A 247 1.71 -21.58 -22.82
CA SER A 247 0.68 -21.77 -23.85
C SER A 247 0.32 -20.47 -24.58
N ARG A 248 0.54 -19.32 -23.92
CA ARG A 248 0.27 -17.98 -24.45
C ARG A 248 1.41 -17.42 -25.31
N LEU A 249 2.66 -17.85 -25.11
CA LEU A 249 3.80 -17.43 -25.94
C LEU A 249 3.80 -18.09 -27.32
N LEU A 250 3.01 -19.14 -27.51
CA LEU A 250 2.89 -19.91 -28.76
C LEU A 250 1.66 -19.52 -29.60
N MET A 251 0.84 -18.56 -29.15
CA MET A 251 -0.30 -17.99 -29.86
C MET A 251 -0.03 -16.53 -30.20
#